data_AF-A0A0C2D6Q5-F1
#
_entry.id   AF-A0A0C2D6Q5-F1
#
_cell.length_a   1.000
_cell.length_b   1.000
_cell.length_c   1.000
_cell.angle_alpha   90.00
_cell.angle_beta   90.00
_cell.angle_gamma   90.00
#
_symmetry.space_group_name_H-M   'P 1'
#
loop_
_entity.id
_entity.type
_entity.pdbx_description
1 polymer ?
#
loop_
_entity_poly.entity_id
_entity_poly.type
_entity_poly.pdbx_seq_one_letter_code
_entity_poly.pdbx_strand_id
1 'polypeptide(L)'
;MENCDDAPTEAIKLTCKQIGRWDENTKDLPVTLAVRSGGPRTPRTAYECLDISCLCKFFKGNKVFSKCLIGSKTLGRTVRKEYRVMSDGERLRFHGAMWKIKQSGEYDRITRVHSSFELSPGAHSGPAFLPWHREFTKRCGNF
;
A
#
# COMPACT_ATOMS: atom_id res chain seq x y z
N MET A 1 10.74 26.41 -4.60
CA MET A 1 11.58 25.49 -3.80
C MET A 1 12.15 26.33 -2.67
N GLU A 2 12.00 25.92 -1.41
CA GLU A 2 12.59 26.65 -0.28
C GLU A 2 14.12 26.71 -0.40
N ASN A 3 14.72 27.84 0.00
CA ASN A 3 16.18 27.94 0.06
C ASN A 3 16.70 27.10 1.23
N CYS A 4 17.11 25.86 0.95
CA CYS A 4 17.64 24.96 1.96
C CYS A 4 19.01 25.38 2.51
N ASP A 5 19.70 26.34 1.88
CA ASP A 5 21.05 26.70 2.29
C ASP A 5 21.11 27.53 3.58
N ASP A 6 19.99 28.16 3.97
CA ASP A 6 19.84 28.94 5.21
C ASP A 6 19.43 28.10 6.43
N ALA A 7 19.40 26.77 6.29
CA ALA A 7 18.99 25.87 7.36
C ALA A 7 19.94 25.94 8.57
N PRO A 8 19.42 25.93 9.82
CA PRO A 8 20.19 26.21 11.03
C PRO A 8 21.17 25.10 11.42
N THR A 9 21.05 23.90 10.83
CA THR A 9 21.99 22.81 11.02
C THR A 9 22.19 22.04 9.71
N GLU A 10 23.34 21.38 9.57
CA GLU A 10 23.63 20.54 8.40
C GLU A 10 22.62 19.38 8.26
N ALA A 11 22.16 18.81 9.38
CA ALA A 11 21.12 17.79 9.36
C ALA A 11 19.82 18.32 8.73
N ILE A 12 19.37 19.52 9.12
CA ILE A 12 18.16 20.13 8.56
C ILE A 12 18.37 20.50 7.09
N LYS A 13 19.56 20.95 6.71
CA LYS A 13 19.94 21.23 5.32
C LYS A 13 19.83 19.99 4.43
N LEU A 14 20.38 18.87 4.90
CA LEU A 14 20.28 17.58 4.21
C LEU A 14 18.84 17.11 4.09
N THR A 15 18.04 17.21 5.15
CA THR A 15 16.61 16.86 5.13
C THR A 15 15.81 17.74 4.17
N CYS A 16 16.04 19.06 4.16
CA CYS A 16 15.37 19.99 3.24
C CYS A 16 15.67 19.62 1.78
N LYS A 17 16.95 19.40 1.46
CA LYS A 17 17.38 18.96 0.11
C LYS A 17 16.79 17.59 -0.26
N GLN A 18 16.67 16.68 0.70
CA GLN A 18 16.03 15.38 0.51
C GLN A 18 14.54 15.52 0.15
N ILE A 19 13.79 16.33 0.90
CA ILE A 19 12.36 16.60 0.67
C ILE A 19 12.13 17.21 -0.70
N GLY A 20 12.97 18.19 -1.08
CA GLY A 20 12.92 18.82 -2.41
C GLY A 20 13.11 17.83 -3.54
N ARG A 21 14.13 16.95 -3.44
CA ARG A 21 14.36 15.87 -4.42
C ARG A 21 13.19 14.91 -4.53
N TRP A 22 12.53 14.58 -3.42
CA TRP A 22 11.34 13.72 -3.45
C TRP A 22 10.14 14.38 -4.15
N ASP A 23 9.93 15.68 -3.95
CA ASP A 23 8.87 16.43 -4.63
C ASP A 23 9.13 16.52 -6.15
N GLU A 24 10.35 16.82 -6.56
CA GLU A 24 10.76 16.85 -7.98
C GLU A 24 10.59 15.49 -8.65
N ASN A 25 11.17 14.43 -8.06
CA ASN A 25 11.07 13.08 -8.61
C ASN A 25 9.62 12.59 -8.73
N THR A 26 8.74 13.02 -7.82
CA THR A 26 7.31 12.68 -7.88
C THR A 26 6.59 13.31 -9.06
N LYS A 27 7.00 14.51 -9.50
CA LYS A 27 6.43 15.18 -10.69
C LYS A 27 6.92 14.54 -11.98
N ASP A 28 8.15 14.04 -11.97
CA ASP A 28 8.76 13.36 -13.12
C ASP A 28 8.30 11.91 -13.25
N LEU A 29 7.73 11.32 -12.19
CA LEU A 29 7.04 10.06 -12.33
C LEU A 29 5.92 10.21 -13.36
N PRO A 30 5.93 9.42 -14.44
CA PRO A 30 4.82 9.42 -15.36
C PRO A 30 3.54 9.14 -14.56
N VAL A 31 2.44 9.80 -14.92
CA VAL A 31 1.09 9.53 -14.40
C VAL A 31 0.64 8.15 -14.91
N THR A 32 1.42 7.11 -14.68
CA THR A 32 1.13 5.71 -14.97
C THR A 32 0.52 5.02 -13.74
N LEU A 33 -0.23 5.79 -12.94
CA LEU A 33 -1.48 5.27 -12.37
C LEU A 33 -2.67 5.54 -13.29
N ALA A 34 -2.46 6.10 -14.49
CA ALA A 34 -3.22 5.61 -15.62
C ALA A 34 -2.88 4.12 -15.71
N VAL A 35 -3.80 3.30 -15.17
CA VAL A 35 -4.15 1.98 -15.68
C VAL A 35 -3.62 1.91 -17.09
N ARG A 36 -2.47 1.25 -17.30
CA ARG A 36 -2.11 0.82 -18.65
C ARG A 36 -3.27 -0.06 -19.03
N SER A 37 -4.20 0.52 -19.78
CA SER A 37 -5.35 -0.08 -20.44
C SER A 37 -4.85 -1.03 -21.52
N GLY A 38 -3.99 -1.97 -21.11
CA GLY A 38 -3.44 -3.04 -21.92
C GLY A 38 -4.32 -4.27 -21.76
N GLY A 39 -5.54 -4.21 -22.28
CA GLY A 39 -6.46 -5.35 -22.37
C GLY A 39 -6.75 -6.08 -21.04
N PRO A 40 -7.47 -7.20 -21.07
CA PRO A 40 -7.66 -8.04 -19.90
C PRO A 40 -6.34 -8.78 -19.60
N ARG A 41 -5.42 -8.16 -18.85
CA ARG A 41 -4.35 -8.93 -18.20
C ARG A 41 -4.94 -9.70 -17.05
N THR A 42 -4.76 -11.02 -17.07
CA THR A 42 -5.04 -11.85 -15.91
C THR A 42 -4.09 -11.44 -14.78
N PRO A 43 -4.62 -11.06 -13.60
CA PRO A 43 -3.78 -10.62 -12.49
C PRO A 43 -2.86 -11.78 -12.07
N ARG A 44 -1.56 -11.50 -11.91
CA ARG A 44 -0.58 -12.50 -11.45
C ARG A 44 -0.54 -12.58 -9.93
N THR A 45 -0.75 -11.45 -9.27
CA THR A 45 -0.76 -11.31 -7.81
C THR A 45 -2.01 -10.60 -7.32
N ALA A 46 -2.36 -10.78 -6.04
CA ALA A 46 -3.49 -10.09 -5.41
C ALA A 46 -3.32 -8.56 -5.42
N TYR A 47 -2.09 -8.05 -5.54
CA TYR A 47 -1.78 -6.61 -5.55
C TYR A 47 -2.19 -5.89 -6.84
N GLU A 48 -2.44 -6.65 -7.90
CA GLU A 48 -2.91 -6.13 -9.20
C GLU A 48 -4.43 -5.96 -9.23
N CYS A 49 -5.14 -6.48 -8.23
CA CYS A 49 -6.59 -6.41 -8.17
C CYS A 49 -7.10 -5.12 -7.52
N LEU A 50 -8.10 -4.49 -8.16
CA LEU A 50 -8.76 -3.28 -7.68
C LEU A 50 -10.19 -3.53 -7.15
N ASP A 51 -10.72 -4.74 -7.31
CA ASP A 51 -12.04 -5.13 -6.86
C ASP A 51 -12.09 -6.55 -6.25
N ILE A 52 -13.19 -6.83 -5.54
CA ILE A 52 -13.43 -8.09 -4.84
C ILE A 52 -13.56 -9.29 -5.82
N SER A 53 -14.06 -9.06 -7.03
CA SER A 53 -14.19 -10.12 -8.04
C SER A 53 -12.81 -10.59 -8.49
N CYS A 54 -11.89 -9.67 -8.76
CA CYS A 54 -10.51 -9.96 -9.12
C CYS A 54 -9.79 -10.73 -7.99
N LEU A 55 -9.92 -10.26 -6.74
CA LEU A 55 -9.28 -10.87 -5.58
C LEU A 55 -9.73 -12.32 -5.32
N CYS A 56 -10.93 -12.68 -5.74
CA CYS A 56 -11.55 -13.95 -5.38
C CYS A 56 -10.67 -15.19 -5.67
N LYS A 57 -9.97 -15.18 -6.81
CA LYS A 57 -9.04 -16.27 -7.18
C LYS A 57 -7.91 -16.44 -6.16
N PHE A 58 -7.37 -15.34 -5.65
CA PHE A 58 -6.25 -15.35 -4.70
C PHE A 58 -6.67 -15.82 -3.31
N PHE A 59 -7.93 -15.60 -2.93
CA PHE A 59 -8.53 -16.13 -1.71
C PHE A 59 -9.04 -17.57 -1.83
N LYS A 60 -8.78 -18.25 -2.95
CA LYS A 60 -9.33 -19.59 -3.25
C LYS A 60 -10.86 -19.61 -3.13
N GLY A 61 -11.51 -18.50 -3.46
CA GLY A 61 -12.95 -18.34 -3.40
C GLY A 61 -13.64 -18.73 -4.70
N ASN A 62 -14.93 -19.06 -4.60
CA ASN A 62 -15.80 -19.34 -5.74
C ASN A 62 -16.55 -18.07 -6.14
N LYS A 63 -16.49 -17.72 -7.42
CA LYS A 63 -17.30 -16.62 -7.97
C LYS A 63 -18.72 -17.12 -8.22
N VAL A 64 -19.71 -16.46 -7.61
CA VAL A 64 -21.13 -16.70 -7.85
C VAL A 64 -21.76 -15.36 -8.18
N PHE A 65 -22.11 -15.16 -9.45
CA PHE A 65 -22.46 -13.85 -10.01
C PHE A 65 -21.38 -12.78 -9.68
N SER A 66 -21.79 -11.69 -9.03
CA SER A 66 -20.92 -10.58 -8.59
C SER A 66 -20.28 -10.80 -7.22
N LYS A 67 -20.49 -11.95 -6.58
CA LYS A 67 -20.02 -12.25 -5.22
C LYS A 67 -18.86 -13.24 -5.25
N CYS A 68 -17.95 -13.09 -4.30
CA CYS A 68 -16.90 -14.05 -4.04
C CYS A 68 -17.20 -14.81 -2.73
N LEU A 69 -17.29 -16.13 -2.79
CA LEU A 69 -17.55 -16.99 -1.65
C LEU A 69 -16.27 -17.70 -1.21
N ILE A 70 -15.88 -17.52 0.05
CA ILE A 70 -14.77 -18.24 0.71
C ILE A 70 -15.40 -19.20 1.72
N GLY A 71 -15.53 -20.46 1.32
CA GLY A 71 -16.37 -21.43 2.05
C GLY A 71 -17.82 -20.98 2.07
N SER A 72 -18.40 -20.82 3.26
CA SER A 72 -19.77 -20.30 3.45
C SER A 72 -19.86 -18.77 3.57
N LYS A 73 -18.72 -18.05 3.56
CA LYS A 73 -18.68 -16.60 3.78
C LYS A 73 -18.55 -15.83 2.47
N THR A 74 -19.28 -14.74 2.33
CA THR A 74 -19.07 -13.81 1.21
C THR A 74 -17.93 -12.85 1.55
N LEU A 75 -16.93 -12.75 0.67
CA LEU A 75 -15.87 -11.75 0.76
C LEU A 75 -16.49 -10.36 0.54
N GLY A 76 -16.29 -9.47 1.51
CA GLY A 76 -16.88 -8.14 1.51
C GLY A 76 -15.87 -7.06 1.89
N ARG A 77 -16.35 -5.82 1.99
CA ARG A 77 -15.55 -4.71 2.51
C ARG A 77 -15.22 -4.96 3.98
N THR A 78 -13.99 -4.66 4.36
CA THR A 78 -13.52 -4.74 5.75
C THR A 78 -13.68 -3.38 6.45
N VAL A 79 -13.93 -3.41 7.76
CA VAL A 79 -13.96 -2.21 8.61
C VAL A 79 -12.60 -2.08 9.29
N ARG A 80 -11.95 -0.93 9.12
CA ARG A 80 -10.73 -0.59 9.87
C ARG A 80 -11.14 -0.04 11.23
N LYS A 81 -10.73 -0.74 12.28
CA LYS A 81 -11.05 -0.41 13.67
C LYS A 81 -9.83 0.19 14.35
N GLU A 82 -10.04 1.13 15.27
CA GLU A 82 -8.98 1.64 16.13
C GLU A 82 -8.49 0.50 17.06
N TYR A 83 -7.17 0.39 17.25
CA TYR A 83 -6.55 -0.77 17.92
C TYR A 83 -6.96 -0.94 19.40
N ARG A 84 -7.12 0.16 20.13
CA ARG A 84 -7.50 0.15 21.56
C ARG A 84 -8.96 -0.26 21.77
N VAL A 85 -9.84 -0.03 20.78
CA VAL A 85 -11.25 -0.48 20.85
C VAL A 85 -11.47 -1.91 20.33
N MET A 86 -10.42 -2.63 19.95
CA MET A 86 -10.51 -4.05 19.65
C MET A 86 -10.72 -4.87 20.95
N SER A 87 -11.42 -5.99 20.83
CA SER A 87 -11.41 -7.04 21.85
C SER A 87 -10.06 -7.76 21.91
N ASP A 88 -9.77 -8.46 23.00
CA ASP A 88 -8.54 -9.26 23.13
C ASP A 88 -8.42 -10.32 22.02
N GLY A 89 -9.53 -10.98 21.69
CA GLY A 89 -9.57 -11.96 20.60
C GLY A 89 -9.29 -11.33 19.22
N GLU A 90 -9.74 -10.11 18.97
CA GLU A 90 -9.41 -9.37 17.74
C GLU A 90 -7.93 -9.00 17.70
N ARG A 91 -7.37 -8.47 18.79
CA ARG A 91 -5.94 -8.14 18.89
C ARG A 91 -5.05 -9.36 18.70
N LEU A 92 -5.39 -10.49 19.32
CA LEU A 92 -4.64 -11.73 19.17
C LEU A 92 -4.62 -12.21 17.71
N ARG A 93 -5.76 -12.16 17.02
CA ARG A 93 -5.82 -12.50 15.58
C ARG A 93 -5.02 -11.53 14.72
N PHE A 94 -5.08 -10.23 15.02
CA PHE A 94 -4.29 -9.21 14.33
C PHE A 94 -2.79 -9.48 14.49
N HIS A 95 -2.29 -9.70 15.70
CA HIS A 95 -0.89 -10.02 15.95
C HIS A 95 -0.46 -11.32 15.25
N GLY A 96 -1.28 -12.37 15.33
CA GLY A 96 -1.01 -13.63 14.63
C GLY A 96 -0.91 -13.45 13.12
N ALA A 97 -1.78 -12.62 12.52
CA ALA A 97 -1.72 -12.28 11.09
C ALA A 97 -0.44 -11.50 10.75
N MET A 98 -0.09 -10.48 11.54
CA MET A 98 1.13 -9.70 11.32
C MET A 98 2.39 -10.57 11.38
N TRP A 99 2.46 -11.52 12.32
CA TRP A 99 3.58 -12.46 12.39
C TRP A 99 3.66 -13.37 11.17
N LYS A 100 2.51 -13.88 10.67
CA LYS A 100 2.49 -14.66 9.42
C LYS A 100 2.99 -13.85 8.22
N ILE A 101 2.59 -12.59 8.10
CA ILE A 101 3.03 -11.68 7.03
C ILE A 101 4.54 -11.39 7.13
N LYS A 102 5.06 -11.23 8.36
CA LYS A 102 6.50 -11.06 8.58
C LYS A 102 7.27 -12.32 8.22
N GLN A 103 6.82 -13.48 8.68
CA GLN A 103 7.46 -14.78 8.41
C GLN A 103 7.44 -15.17 6.93
N SER A 104 6.41 -14.75 6.18
CA SER A 104 6.36 -14.99 4.73
C SER A 104 7.32 -14.09 3.94
N GLY A 105 7.99 -13.13 4.58
CA GLY A 105 8.84 -12.13 3.93
C GLY A 105 8.06 -10.99 3.26
N GLU A 106 6.72 -11.05 3.24
CA GLU A 106 5.90 -10.02 2.59
C GLU A 106 6.01 -8.68 3.32
N TYR A 107 6.08 -8.69 4.66
CA TYR A 107 6.32 -7.47 5.43
C TYR A 107 7.61 -6.76 4.99
N ASP A 108 8.69 -7.51 4.76
CA ASP A 108 9.97 -6.94 4.37
C ASP A 108 9.97 -6.47 2.90
N ARG A 109 9.19 -7.14 2.05
CA ARG A 109 8.99 -6.72 0.67
C ARG A 109 8.25 -5.38 0.60
N ILE A 110 7.17 -5.20 1.37
CA ILE A 110 6.40 -3.94 1.39
C ILE A 110 7.17 -2.80 2.05
N THR A 111 7.96 -3.06 3.10
CA THR A 111 8.79 -2.02 3.72
C THR A 111 9.88 -1.52 2.79
N ARG A 112 10.52 -2.42 2.01
CA ARG A 112 11.47 -2.04 0.95
C ARG A 112 10.85 -1.15 -0.12
N VAL A 113 9.62 -1.44 -0.54
CA VAL A 113 8.89 -0.61 -1.50
C VAL A 113 8.65 0.79 -0.94
N HIS A 114 8.23 0.90 0.33
CA HIS A 114 8.07 2.19 0.99
C HIS A 114 9.39 2.94 1.13
N SER A 115 10.46 2.30 1.60
CA SER A 115 11.74 2.96 1.90
C SER A 115 12.55 3.36 0.66
N SER A 116 12.22 2.82 -0.52
CA SER A 116 12.92 3.18 -1.76
C SER A 116 12.46 4.54 -2.26
N PHE A 117 13.31 5.55 -2.10
CA PHE A 117 13.05 6.91 -2.58
C PHE A 117 13.05 7.03 -4.11
N GLU A 118 13.76 6.14 -4.81
CA GLU A 118 13.79 6.10 -6.27
C GLU A 118 12.50 5.50 -6.85
N LEU A 119 11.99 4.44 -6.22
CA LEU A 119 10.80 3.72 -6.69
C LEU A 119 9.50 4.31 -6.14
N SER A 120 9.56 4.98 -4.99
CA SER A 120 8.40 5.52 -4.27
C SER A 120 8.62 6.96 -3.78
N PRO A 121 9.02 7.92 -4.62
CA PRO A 121 9.18 9.32 -4.21
C PRO A 121 7.87 9.91 -3.67
N GLY A 122 6.73 9.51 -4.26
CA GLY A 122 5.39 9.90 -3.80
C GLY A 122 4.98 9.34 -2.44
N ALA A 123 5.79 8.50 -1.80
CA ALA A 123 5.56 8.04 -0.44
C ALA A 123 5.96 9.06 0.63
N HIS A 124 6.70 10.13 0.31
CA HIS A 124 7.30 10.97 1.36
C HIS A 124 6.97 12.46 1.24
N SER A 125 6.79 12.96 0.02
CA SER A 125 6.57 14.39 -0.24
C SER A 125 5.57 14.64 -1.36
N GLY A 126 5.03 15.85 -1.38
CA GLY A 126 4.20 16.34 -2.46
C GLY A 126 2.76 15.81 -2.45
N PRO A 127 1.95 16.19 -3.46
CA PRO A 127 0.51 15.89 -3.50
C PRO A 127 0.20 14.39 -3.62
N ALA A 128 1.18 13.55 -3.98
CA ALA A 128 1.03 12.10 -4.07
C ALA A 128 1.08 11.38 -2.72
N PHE A 129 1.53 12.03 -1.64
CA PHE A 129 1.74 11.42 -0.32
C PHE A 129 0.52 10.63 0.18
N LEU A 130 -0.65 11.27 0.24
CA LEU A 130 -1.89 10.65 0.71
C LEU A 130 -2.42 9.55 -0.21
N PRO A 131 -2.56 9.76 -1.54
CA PRO A 131 -3.04 8.71 -2.43
C PRO A 131 -2.07 7.51 -2.51
N TRP A 132 -0.76 7.72 -2.45
CA TRP A 132 0.23 6.63 -2.41
C TRP A 132 0.01 5.76 -1.17
N HIS A 133 -0.12 6.35 0.02
CA HIS A 133 -0.35 5.61 1.27
C HIS A 133 -1.70 4.92 1.31
N ARG A 134 -2.76 5.54 0.78
CA ARG A 134 -4.08 4.91 0.66
C ARG A 134 -3.98 3.58 -0.08
N GLU A 135 -3.29 3.59 -1.22
CA GLU A 135 -3.11 2.44 -2.09
C GLU A 135 -2.13 1.41 -1.51
N PHE A 136 -1.10 1.88 -0.80
CA PHE A 136 -0.16 1.04 -0.05
C PHE A 136 -0.88 0.26 1.05
N THR A 137 -1.67 0.92 1.91
CA THR A 137 -2.41 0.23 2.99
C THR A 137 -3.47 -0.72 2.46
N LYS A 138 -4.13 -0.42 1.32
CA LYS A 138 -5.07 -1.36 0.69
C LYS A 138 -4.36 -2.65 0.27
N ARG A 139 -3.20 -2.53 -0.39
CA ARG A 139 -2.41 -3.68 -0.84
C ARG A 139 -1.83 -4.47 0.33
N CYS A 140 -1.40 -3.81 1.40
CA CYS A 140 -0.95 -4.47 2.62
C CYS A 140 -2.09 -5.11 3.44
N GLY A 141 -3.35 -4.67 3.26
CA GLY A 141 -4.51 -5.14 4.01
C GLY A 141 -5.36 -6.21 3.30
N ASN A 142 -4.97 -6.64 2.10
CA ASN A 142 -5.65 -7.65 1.30
C ASN A 142 -5.21 -9.09 1.65
N PHE A 143 -4.82 -9.36 2.89
CA PHE A 143 -4.47 -10.70 3.37
C PHE A 143 -5.52 -11.24 4.34
#